data_AF-A0A4R4XM81-F1
#
_entry.id   AF-A0A4R4XM81-F1
#
_cell.length_a   1.000
_cell.length_b   1.000
_cell.length_c   1.000
_cell.angle_alpha   90.00
_cell.angle_beta   90.00
_cell.angle_gamma   90.00
#
_symmetry.space_group_name_H-M   'P 1'
#
loop_
_entity.id
_entity.type
_entity.pdbx_description
1 polymer ?
#
loop_
_entity_poly.entity_id
_entity_poly.type
_entity_poly.pdbx_seq_one_letter_code
_entity_poly.pdbx_strand_id
1 'polypeptide(L)'
;GLTEARKDHAWLRDLPAQCAQQVLRQLDTAYDNFWNPNRPAGFPQFKRKHHRQGVFPGQAVQVRKVSRRMAHVKLPKLGWVRFRLSRPLGGAVRNATVSRDGLGWHISFGIHQPEPAQRPVNTGAAVGLDVGIACSVFVSDEDTERQRPDTLPPGERERLRGLEQRKSRQIKYAKKHNGGKYSNRLRKTIAAIAAVKARQARRRMDWNHKLTTDLAKNHGLIAVEDLKVRNMLRSAKGTSEQPGRGVRQKAGLNR
;
A
#
# COMPACT_ATOMS: atom_id res chain seq x y z
N GLY A 1 17.66 -23.19 -14.54
CA GLY A 1 17.38 -21.75 -14.78
C GLY A 1 15.93 -21.50 -15.24
N LEU A 2 15.46 -20.23 -15.28
CA LEU A 2 14.06 -19.91 -15.66
C LEU A 2 13.64 -20.50 -17.03
N THR A 3 14.59 -20.57 -17.97
CA THR A 3 14.36 -21.15 -19.30
C THR A 3 14.02 -22.63 -19.24
N GLU A 4 14.68 -23.41 -18.38
CA GLU A 4 14.40 -24.85 -18.19
C GLU A 4 13.07 -25.06 -17.47
N ALA A 5 12.82 -24.31 -16.39
CA ALA A 5 11.55 -24.40 -15.67
C ALA A 5 10.33 -24.10 -16.57
N ARG A 6 10.49 -23.23 -17.58
CA ARG A 6 9.44 -22.99 -18.60
C ARG A 6 9.26 -24.14 -19.58
N LYS A 7 10.29 -24.96 -19.81
CA LYS A 7 10.15 -26.21 -20.59
C LYS A 7 9.34 -27.23 -19.78
N ASP A 8 9.63 -27.37 -18.50
CA ASP A 8 9.06 -28.42 -17.65
C ASP A 8 7.63 -28.08 -17.15
N HIS A 9 7.29 -26.80 -17.07
CA HIS A 9 5.99 -26.36 -16.57
C HIS A 9 5.22 -25.49 -17.59
N ALA A 10 4.20 -26.08 -18.22
CA ALA A 10 3.37 -25.42 -19.22
C ALA A 10 2.77 -24.09 -18.74
N TRP A 11 2.29 -24.02 -17.49
CA TRP A 11 1.69 -22.82 -16.92
C TRP A 11 2.68 -21.64 -16.79
N LEU A 12 3.99 -21.90 -16.68
CA LEU A 12 5.00 -20.83 -16.70
C LEU A 12 5.13 -20.22 -18.09
N ARG A 13 4.84 -20.98 -19.15
CA ARG A 13 4.85 -20.46 -20.52
C ARG A 13 3.78 -19.42 -20.72
N ASP A 14 2.64 -19.53 -20.03
CA ASP A 14 1.54 -18.55 -20.05
C ASP A 14 1.95 -17.20 -19.49
N LEU A 15 2.89 -17.15 -18.54
CA LEU A 15 3.40 -15.89 -18.02
C LEU A 15 4.39 -15.23 -19.02
N PRO A 16 4.31 -13.91 -19.26
CA PRO A 16 5.34 -13.19 -19.99
C PRO A 16 6.71 -13.38 -19.31
N ALA A 17 7.75 -13.70 -20.09
CA ALA A 17 9.08 -14.03 -19.55
C ALA A 17 9.66 -12.90 -18.67
N GLN A 18 9.46 -11.66 -19.10
CA GLN A 18 9.87 -10.45 -18.37
C GLN A 18 9.20 -10.32 -16.99
N CYS A 19 7.93 -10.71 -16.88
CA CYS A 19 7.21 -10.72 -15.60
C CYS A 19 7.77 -11.82 -14.68
N ALA A 20 8.11 -12.98 -15.23
CA ALA A 20 8.73 -14.07 -14.46
C ALA A 20 10.12 -13.66 -13.91
N GLN A 21 10.95 -13.01 -14.73
CA GLN A 21 12.23 -12.45 -14.30
C GLN A 21 12.05 -11.39 -13.21
N GLN A 22 11.00 -10.57 -13.28
CA GLN A 22 10.69 -9.61 -12.23
C GLN A 22 10.33 -10.28 -10.90
N VAL A 23 9.64 -11.42 -10.93
CA VAL A 23 9.33 -12.20 -9.72
C VAL A 23 10.60 -12.74 -9.08
N LEU A 24 11.55 -13.24 -9.87
CA LEU A 24 12.85 -13.70 -9.35
C LEU A 24 13.64 -12.54 -8.72
N ARG A 25 13.72 -11.39 -9.39
CA ARG A 25 14.36 -10.19 -8.79
C ARG A 25 13.73 -9.76 -7.48
N GLN A 26 12.39 -9.85 -7.36
CA GLN A 26 11.71 -9.55 -6.10
C GLN A 26 12.03 -10.57 -5.00
N LEU A 27 12.28 -11.83 -5.36
CA LEU A 27 12.69 -12.87 -4.42
C LEU A 27 14.13 -12.62 -3.95
N ASP A 28 15.04 -12.31 -4.87
CA ASP A 28 16.44 -12.00 -4.55
C ASP A 28 16.50 -10.82 -3.57
N THR A 29 15.83 -9.71 -3.91
CA THR A 29 15.72 -8.55 -3.02
C THR A 29 15.10 -8.90 -1.66
N ALA A 30 14.16 -9.86 -1.59
CA ALA A 30 13.59 -10.28 -0.32
C ALA A 30 14.62 -11.03 0.55
N TYR A 31 15.46 -11.87 -0.05
CA TYR A 31 16.56 -12.54 0.65
C TYR A 31 17.67 -11.56 1.05
N ASP A 32 18.03 -10.61 0.17
CA ASP A 32 19.00 -9.56 0.50
C ASP A 32 18.56 -8.76 1.73
N ASN A 33 17.27 -8.42 1.80
CA ASN A 33 16.71 -7.73 2.96
C ASN A 33 16.62 -8.63 4.21
N PHE A 34 16.41 -9.93 4.05
CA PHE A 34 16.36 -10.89 5.16
C PHE A 34 17.76 -11.05 5.79
N TRP A 35 18.81 -11.05 4.97
CA TRP A 35 20.20 -11.12 5.43
C TRP A 35 20.83 -9.79 5.79
N ASN A 36 20.12 -8.67 5.60
CA ASN A 36 20.62 -7.36 5.98
C ASN A 36 20.56 -7.16 7.51
N PRO A 37 21.70 -7.10 8.23
CA PRO A 37 21.71 -6.96 9.69
C PRO A 37 21.17 -5.61 10.16
N ASN A 38 21.25 -4.57 9.32
CA ASN A 38 20.81 -3.22 9.66
C ASN A 38 19.29 -3.04 9.52
N ARG A 39 18.62 -3.92 8.77
CA ARG A 39 17.17 -3.86 8.52
C ARG A 39 16.58 -5.27 8.46
N PRO A 40 16.57 -6.01 9.58
CA PRO A 40 16.13 -7.41 9.58
C PRO A 40 14.68 -7.50 9.14
N ALA A 41 14.49 -7.98 7.90
CA ALA A 41 13.19 -8.40 7.40
C ALA A 41 12.86 -9.80 7.94
N GLY A 42 11.58 -10.18 7.91
CA GLY A 42 11.22 -11.58 8.17
C GLY A 42 11.61 -12.48 6.99
N PHE A 43 11.69 -13.78 7.23
CA PHE A 43 11.95 -14.78 6.17
C PHE A 43 10.95 -14.61 5.00
N PRO A 44 11.41 -14.63 3.73
CA PRO A 44 10.54 -14.49 2.57
C PRO A 44 9.40 -15.52 2.55
N GLN A 45 8.16 -15.04 2.38
CA GLN A 45 6.97 -15.91 2.34
C GLN A 45 6.34 -15.95 0.95
N PHE A 46 5.80 -17.11 0.58
CA PHE A 46 5.05 -17.26 -0.67
C PHE A 46 3.81 -16.34 -0.69
N LYS A 47 3.60 -15.68 -1.83
CA LYS A 47 2.38 -14.91 -2.08
C LYS A 47 1.20 -15.88 -2.24
N ARG A 48 0.03 -15.50 -1.72
CA ARG A 48 -1.21 -16.28 -1.90
C ARG A 48 -1.58 -16.34 -3.38
N LYS A 49 -2.23 -17.42 -3.83
CA LYS A 49 -2.74 -17.58 -5.21
C LYS A 49 -3.55 -16.39 -5.74
N HIS A 50 -4.29 -15.72 -4.86
CA HIS A 50 -5.10 -14.54 -5.19
C HIS A 50 -4.40 -13.22 -4.87
N HIS A 51 -3.06 -13.21 -4.86
CA HIS A 51 -2.30 -11.99 -4.78
C HIS A 51 -2.69 -11.07 -5.93
N ARG A 52 -2.75 -9.78 -5.64
CA ARG A 52 -3.49 -8.83 -6.46
C ARG A 52 -2.59 -7.90 -7.22
N GLN A 53 -1.35 -8.28 -7.50
CA GLN A 53 -0.38 -7.40 -8.15
C GLN A 53 0.50 -8.20 -9.11
N GLY A 54 0.67 -7.64 -10.31
CA GLY A 54 1.62 -8.09 -11.32
C GLY A 54 2.40 -6.89 -11.85
N VAL A 55 3.70 -7.08 -12.09
CA VAL A 55 4.61 -6.04 -12.60
C VAL A 55 5.05 -6.43 -14.01
N PHE A 56 4.94 -5.49 -14.94
CA PHE A 56 5.27 -5.61 -16.35
C PHE A 56 6.41 -4.64 -16.67
N PRO A 57 7.56 -5.13 -17.16
CA PRO A 57 8.64 -4.26 -17.60
C PRO A 57 8.25 -3.39 -18.80
N GLY A 58 8.72 -2.15 -18.84
CA GLY A 58 8.22 -1.10 -19.73
C GLY A 58 8.56 -1.28 -21.21
N GLN A 59 9.60 -2.03 -21.55
CA GLN A 59 10.00 -2.32 -22.93
C GLN A 59 8.85 -2.90 -23.77
N ALA A 60 7.92 -3.62 -23.13
CA ALA A 60 6.77 -4.23 -23.79
C ALA A 60 5.44 -3.52 -23.47
N VAL A 61 5.48 -2.34 -22.84
CA VAL A 61 4.31 -1.55 -22.47
C VAL A 61 4.15 -0.38 -23.43
N GLN A 62 3.03 -0.36 -24.17
CA GLN A 62 2.67 0.77 -25.03
C GLN A 62 1.41 1.43 -24.49
N VAL A 63 1.39 2.76 -24.40
CA VAL A 63 0.20 3.51 -23.98
C VAL A 63 -0.28 4.38 -25.12
N ARG A 64 -1.57 4.25 -25.48
CA ARG A 64 -2.25 5.09 -26.46
C ARG A 64 -3.35 5.88 -25.77
N LYS A 65 -3.23 7.20 -25.78
CA LYS A 65 -4.28 8.09 -25.27
C LYS A 65 -5.46 8.08 -26.24
N VAL A 66 -6.67 7.98 -25.71
CA VAL A 66 -7.92 8.00 -26.50
C VAL A 66 -8.65 9.32 -26.29
N SER A 67 -8.72 9.79 -25.06
CA SER A 67 -9.36 11.06 -24.70
C SER A 67 -8.67 11.71 -23.52
N ARG A 68 -9.21 12.84 -23.04
CA ARG A 68 -8.69 13.53 -21.84
C ARG A 68 -8.58 12.60 -20.62
N ARG A 69 -9.52 11.66 -20.44
CA ARG A 69 -9.59 10.80 -19.25
C ARG A 69 -9.39 9.32 -19.55
N MET A 70 -9.26 8.91 -20.81
CA MET A 70 -9.20 7.50 -21.20
C MET A 70 -7.96 7.19 -22.04
N ALA A 71 -7.37 6.02 -21.81
CA ALA A 71 -6.25 5.50 -22.59
C ALA A 71 -6.33 3.96 -22.68
N HIS A 72 -5.59 3.39 -23.63
CA HIS A 72 -5.32 1.97 -23.72
C HIS A 72 -3.86 1.70 -23.38
N VAL A 73 -3.61 0.61 -22.65
CA VAL A 73 -2.28 0.07 -22.40
C VAL A 73 -2.17 -1.30 -23.05
N LYS A 74 -1.13 -1.51 -23.87
CA LYS A 74 -0.78 -2.84 -24.38
C LYS A 74 0.07 -3.53 -23.33
N LEU A 75 -0.44 -4.62 -22.77
CA LEU A 75 0.28 -5.46 -21.82
C LEU A 75 0.64 -6.79 -22.49
N PRO A 76 1.84 -7.34 -22.25
CA PRO A 76 2.23 -8.64 -22.77
C PRO A 76 1.18 -9.72 -22.46
N LYS A 77 0.76 -10.45 -23.50
CA LYS A 77 -0.26 -11.52 -23.47
C LYS A 77 -1.69 -11.13 -23.06
N LEU A 78 -1.90 -9.95 -22.48
CA LEU A 78 -3.22 -9.42 -22.17
C LEU A 78 -3.77 -8.52 -23.29
N GLY A 79 -2.91 -8.06 -24.21
CA GLY A 79 -3.32 -7.21 -25.32
C GLY A 79 -3.63 -5.77 -24.88
N TRP A 80 -4.52 -5.11 -25.61
CA TRP A 80 -4.94 -3.74 -25.31
C TRP A 80 -6.00 -3.72 -24.21
N VAL A 81 -5.68 -3.08 -23.09
CA VAL A 81 -6.57 -2.92 -21.95
C VAL A 81 -6.92 -1.46 -21.79
N ARG A 82 -8.21 -1.15 -21.72
CA ARG A 82 -8.69 0.22 -21.50
C ARG A 82 -8.57 0.59 -20.02
N PHE A 83 -8.08 1.79 -19.75
CA PHE A 83 -7.99 2.33 -18.39
C PHE A 83 -8.29 3.83 -18.35
N ARG A 84 -8.60 4.33 -17.15
CA ARG A 84 -8.84 5.75 -16.89
C ARG A 84 -7.54 6.42 -16.45
N LEU A 85 -7.17 7.51 -17.10
CA LEU A 85 -6.04 8.36 -16.70
C LEU A 85 -6.42 9.16 -15.45
N SER A 86 -5.65 8.98 -14.39
CA SER A 86 -5.72 9.84 -13.19
C SER A 86 -4.90 11.12 -13.36
N ARG A 87 -3.82 11.06 -14.14
CA ARG A 87 -2.95 12.18 -14.52
C ARG A 87 -2.27 11.89 -15.87
N PRO A 88 -1.73 12.91 -16.57
CA PRO A 88 -0.84 12.70 -17.70
C PRO A 88 0.40 11.88 -17.29
N LEU A 89 0.93 11.05 -18.20
CA LEU A 89 2.12 10.22 -17.90
C LEU A 89 3.40 11.06 -17.79
N GLY A 90 3.54 12.11 -18.60
CA GLY A 90 4.62 13.11 -18.45
C GLY A 90 6.04 12.61 -18.74
N GLY A 91 6.21 11.45 -19.38
CA GLY A 91 7.53 10.91 -19.74
C GLY A 91 7.47 9.49 -20.29
N ALA A 92 8.64 8.87 -20.47
CA ALA A 92 8.76 7.51 -21.00
C ALA A 92 8.42 6.45 -19.94
N VAL A 93 7.63 5.46 -20.31
CA VAL A 93 7.20 4.38 -19.39
C VAL A 93 8.34 3.37 -19.19
N ARG A 94 8.84 3.26 -17.96
CA ARG A 94 9.85 2.26 -17.52
C ARG A 94 9.25 0.93 -17.09
N ASN A 95 8.08 0.97 -16.46
CA ASN A 95 7.34 -0.23 -16.07
C ASN A 95 5.86 0.11 -15.89
N ALA A 96 5.02 -0.92 -15.93
CA ALA A 96 3.63 -0.84 -15.53
C ALA A 96 3.33 -1.89 -14.47
N THR A 97 2.65 -1.49 -13.41
CA THR A 97 2.22 -2.37 -12.35
C THR A 97 0.71 -2.42 -12.34
N VAL A 98 0.13 -3.59 -12.57
CA VAL A 98 -1.30 -3.83 -12.47
C VAL A 98 -1.57 -4.35 -11.07
N SER A 99 -2.44 -3.66 -10.33
CA SER A 99 -2.81 -4.04 -8.97
C SER A 99 -4.33 -4.07 -8.81
N ARG A 100 -4.83 -4.79 -7.80
CA ARG A 100 -6.24 -4.83 -7.43
C ARG A 100 -6.40 -4.63 -5.93
N ASP A 101 -7.22 -3.66 -5.56
CA ASP A 101 -7.61 -3.44 -4.16
C ASP A 101 -9.11 -3.70 -3.98
N GLY A 102 -9.69 -3.22 -2.88
CA GLY A 102 -11.12 -3.33 -2.62
C GLY A 102 -12.01 -2.51 -3.58
N LEU A 103 -11.43 -1.58 -4.35
CA LEU A 103 -12.15 -0.67 -5.24
C LEU A 103 -12.04 -1.05 -6.71
N GLY A 104 -11.18 -2.01 -7.05
CA GLY A 104 -11.08 -2.54 -8.41
C GLY A 104 -9.64 -2.72 -8.84
N TRP A 105 -9.46 -2.82 -10.15
CA TRP A 105 -8.15 -2.89 -10.79
C TRP A 105 -7.61 -1.49 -11.03
N HIS A 106 -6.31 -1.32 -10.80
CA HIS A 106 -5.55 -0.09 -11.01
C HIS A 106 -4.28 -0.43 -11.78
N ILE A 107 -3.76 0.56 -12.51
CA ILE A 107 -2.46 0.48 -13.16
C ILE A 107 -1.63 1.69 -12.74
N SER A 108 -0.42 1.45 -12.27
CA SER A 108 0.58 2.49 -12.02
C SER A 108 1.71 2.35 -13.02
N PHE A 109 2.29 3.48 -13.42
CA PHE A 109 3.38 3.52 -14.38
C PHE A 109 4.61 4.12 -13.69
N GLY A 110 5.73 3.41 -13.72
CA GLY A 110 7.03 4.00 -13.44
C GLY A 110 7.42 4.82 -14.67
N ILE A 111 7.60 6.12 -14.50
CA ILE A 111 7.95 7.03 -15.58
C ILE A 111 9.38 7.49 -15.37
N HIS A 112 10.21 7.40 -16.42
CA HIS A 112 11.49 8.08 -16.43
C HIS A 112 11.23 9.57 -16.62
N GLN A 113 11.59 10.36 -15.62
CA GLN A 113 11.64 11.81 -15.73
C GLN A 113 13.11 12.20 -15.73
N PRO A 114 13.59 12.97 -16.73
CA PRO A 114 14.93 13.51 -16.68
C PRO A 114 15.05 14.39 -15.43
N GLU A 115 16.18 14.29 -14.75
CA GLU A 115 16.46 15.13 -13.61
C GLU A 115 16.51 16.60 -14.06
N PRO A 116 15.85 17.54 -13.37
CA PRO A 116 15.97 18.95 -13.72
C PRO A 116 17.43 19.38 -13.57
N ALA A 117 17.93 20.19 -14.51
CA ALA A 117 19.32 20.65 -14.54
C ALA A 117 19.74 21.38 -13.25
N GLN A 118 18.79 22.01 -12.56
CA GLN A 118 18.95 22.55 -11.21
C GLN A 118 17.74 22.12 -10.38
N ARG A 119 18.01 21.52 -9.22
CA ARG A 119 16.97 21.32 -8.20
C ARG A 119 16.77 22.66 -7.50
N PRO A 120 15.55 23.19 -7.42
CA PRO A 120 15.31 24.39 -6.62
C PRO A 120 15.71 24.09 -5.18
N VAL A 121 16.66 24.87 -4.65
CA VAL A 121 17.03 24.80 -3.24
C VAL A 121 15.91 25.48 -2.47
N ASN A 122 15.23 24.73 -1.62
CA ASN A 122 14.27 25.32 -0.70
C ASN A 122 15.08 25.99 0.42
N THR A 123 15.05 27.32 0.47
CA THR A 123 15.70 28.13 1.51
C THR A 123 14.75 28.48 2.66
N GLY A 124 13.59 27.82 2.72
CA GLY A 124 12.63 27.97 3.82
C GLY A 124 13.24 27.56 5.16
N ALA A 125 12.61 28.01 6.24
CA ALA A 125 13.08 27.75 7.61
C ALA A 125 13.25 26.25 7.89
N ALA A 126 14.18 25.94 8.79
CA ALA A 126 14.35 24.60 9.32
C ALA A 126 13.26 24.31 10.35
N VAL A 127 12.63 23.14 10.28
CA VAL A 127 11.59 22.72 11.23
C VAL A 127 11.86 21.33 11.78
N GLY A 128 11.51 21.15 13.05
CA GLY A 128 11.42 19.85 13.71
C GLY A 128 10.02 19.26 13.54
N LEU A 129 9.94 17.97 13.23
CA LEU A 129 8.70 17.20 13.25
C LEU A 129 8.70 16.23 14.43
N ASP A 130 7.71 16.38 15.30
CA ASP A 130 7.34 15.38 16.29
C ASP A 130 6.13 14.59 15.78
N VAL A 131 6.24 13.27 15.75
CA VAL A 131 5.21 12.37 15.20
C VAL A 131 4.66 11.47 16.30
N GLY A 132 3.41 11.69 16.66
CA GLY A 132 2.74 10.99 17.75
C GLY A 132 1.78 9.87 17.31
N ILE A 133 1.17 9.21 18.30
CA ILE A 133 0.04 8.28 18.09
C ILE A 133 -1.29 8.99 18.34
N ALA A 134 -1.34 9.88 19.34
CA ALA A 134 -2.53 10.66 19.67
C ALA A 134 -2.61 11.90 18.76
N CYS A 135 -1.50 12.61 18.66
CA CYS A 135 -1.26 13.68 17.71
C CYS A 135 -0.59 13.12 16.44
N SER A 136 -1.05 13.49 15.24
CA SER A 136 -0.48 12.90 14.01
C SER A 136 0.91 13.45 13.69
N VAL A 137 1.05 14.78 13.69
CA VAL A 137 2.33 15.50 13.52
C VAL A 137 2.23 16.87 14.21
N PHE A 138 3.25 17.23 14.98
CA PHE A 138 3.51 18.59 15.44
C PHE A 138 4.71 19.15 14.67
N VAL A 139 4.59 20.39 14.18
CA VAL A 139 5.64 21.10 13.46
C VAL A 139 6.13 22.22 14.34
N SER A 140 7.45 22.33 14.56
CA SER A 140 8.02 23.23 15.56
C SER A 140 7.72 24.72 15.36
N ASP A 141 7.33 25.13 14.15
CA ASP A 141 6.99 26.52 13.80
C ASP A 141 5.47 26.78 13.76
N GLU A 142 4.66 25.80 14.18
CA GLU A 142 3.20 25.91 14.26
C GLU A 142 2.72 25.81 15.71
N ASP A 143 1.75 26.65 16.08
CA ASP A 143 1.12 26.59 17.40
C ASP A 143 0.09 25.47 17.53
N THR A 144 -0.31 24.85 16.42
CA THR A 144 -1.38 23.84 16.38
C THR A 144 -0.89 22.57 15.71
N GLU A 145 -1.29 21.43 16.26
CA GLU A 145 -1.02 20.13 15.66
C GLU A 145 -1.68 19.94 14.29
N ARG A 146 -0.95 19.28 13.38
CA ARG A 146 -1.51 18.83 12.10
C ARG A 146 -2.17 17.47 12.30
N GLN A 147 -3.45 17.48 12.64
CA GLN A 147 -4.19 16.24 12.91
C GLN A 147 -4.77 15.59 11.65
N ARG A 148 -4.58 14.27 11.51
CA ARG A 148 -5.23 13.52 10.44
C ARG A 148 -6.73 13.41 10.70
N PRO A 149 -7.60 13.81 9.76
CA PRO A 149 -9.04 13.65 9.91
C PRO A 149 -9.44 12.18 10.05
N ASP A 150 -10.62 11.93 10.65
CA ASP A 150 -11.16 10.58 10.73
C ASP A 150 -11.31 9.98 9.33
N THR A 151 -10.58 8.89 9.09
CA THR A 151 -10.57 8.21 7.80
C THR A 151 -11.75 7.26 7.63
N LEU A 152 -12.49 6.98 8.71
CA LEU A 152 -13.68 6.13 8.71
C LEU A 152 -14.86 6.83 9.42
N PRO A 153 -15.58 7.70 8.69
CA PRO A 153 -16.71 8.46 9.22
C PRO A 153 -17.77 7.56 9.89
N PRO A 154 -18.56 8.07 10.83
CA PRO A 154 -19.50 7.28 11.63
C PRO A 154 -20.38 6.32 10.83
N GLY A 155 -21.01 6.80 9.74
CA GLY A 155 -21.86 5.94 8.89
C GLY A 155 -21.09 4.84 8.15
N GLU A 156 -19.83 5.08 7.73
CA GLU A 156 -19.00 4.03 7.14
C GLU A 156 -18.51 3.03 8.20
N ARG A 157 -18.28 3.51 9.43
CA ARG A 157 -17.88 2.69 10.58
C ARG A 157 -18.99 1.73 10.98
N GLU A 158 -20.22 2.22 11.11
CA GLU A 158 -21.40 1.41 11.38
C GLU A 158 -21.64 0.40 10.27
N ARG A 159 -21.59 0.84 9.01
CA ARG A 159 -21.68 -0.06 7.85
C ARG A 159 -20.62 -1.15 7.89
N LEU A 160 -19.38 -0.81 8.21
CA LEU A 160 -18.28 -1.78 8.32
C LEU A 160 -18.58 -2.81 9.41
N ARG A 161 -19.02 -2.36 10.60
CA ARG A 161 -19.41 -3.22 11.72
C ARG A 161 -20.51 -4.20 11.31
N GLY A 162 -21.58 -3.70 10.68
CA GLY A 162 -22.69 -4.53 10.20
C GLY A 162 -22.25 -5.56 9.15
N LEU A 163 -21.37 -5.17 8.22
CA LEU A 163 -20.79 -6.09 7.23
C LEU A 163 -19.91 -7.16 7.90
N GLU A 164 -19.10 -6.81 8.89
CA GLU A 164 -18.23 -7.75 9.60
C GLU A 164 -19.03 -8.75 10.43
N GLN A 165 -20.09 -8.31 11.11
CA GLN A 165 -21.04 -9.19 11.78
C GLN A 165 -21.73 -10.14 10.80
N ARG A 166 -22.22 -9.61 9.67
CA ARG A 166 -22.82 -10.42 8.60
C ARG A 166 -21.86 -11.44 8.04
N LYS A 167 -20.59 -11.07 7.81
CA LYS A 167 -19.53 -11.98 7.36
C LYS A 167 -19.33 -13.11 8.37
N SER A 168 -19.26 -12.80 9.66
CA SER A 168 -19.10 -13.79 10.73
C SER A 168 -20.23 -14.83 10.71
N ARG A 169 -21.49 -14.37 10.69
CA ARG A 169 -22.69 -15.24 10.60
C ARG A 169 -22.66 -16.13 9.35
N GLN A 170 -22.31 -15.56 8.21
CA GLN A 170 -22.22 -16.29 6.94
C GLN A 170 -21.09 -17.33 6.91
N ILE A 171 -19.94 -17.06 7.54
CA ILE A 171 -18.86 -18.04 7.68
C ILE A 171 -19.29 -19.19 8.58
N LYS A 172 -19.94 -18.91 9.72
CA LYS A 172 -20.48 -19.94 10.62
C LYS A 172 -21.48 -20.84 9.88
N TYR A 173 -22.39 -20.24 9.12
CA TYR A 173 -23.33 -20.99 8.28
C TYR A 173 -22.61 -21.84 7.22
N ALA A 174 -21.63 -21.29 6.51
CA ALA A 174 -20.90 -22.03 5.48
C ALA A 174 -20.17 -23.24 6.05
N LYS A 175 -19.58 -23.13 7.24
CA LYS A 175 -18.94 -24.26 7.94
C LYS A 175 -19.95 -25.34 8.33
N LYS A 176 -21.12 -24.94 8.85
CA LYS A 176 -22.14 -25.88 9.34
C LYS A 176 -22.94 -26.56 8.21
N HIS A 177 -23.26 -25.82 7.14
CA HIS A 177 -24.25 -26.26 6.15
C HIS A 177 -23.72 -26.36 4.71
N ASN A 178 -22.52 -25.88 4.42
CA ASN A 178 -21.99 -25.85 3.05
C ASN A 178 -20.57 -26.45 2.95
N GLY A 179 -20.19 -27.32 3.89
CA GLY A 179 -18.86 -27.94 3.94
C GLY A 179 -17.71 -26.93 3.94
N GLY A 180 -17.91 -25.74 4.50
CA GLY A 180 -16.94 -24.64 4.48
C GLY A 180 -16.83 -23.85 3.17
N LYS A 181 -17.57 -24.23 2.11
CA LYS A 181 -17.52 -23.53 0.81
C LYS A 181 -18.19 -22.15 0.92
N TYR A 182 -17.53 -21.13 0.37
CA TYR A 182 -18.05 -19.76 0.42
C TYR A 182 -19.15 -19.56 -0.62
N SER A 183 -20.31 -19.07 -0.19
CA SER A 183 -21.42 -18.72 -1.08
C SER A 183 -21.15 -17.41 -1.83
N ASN A 184 -21.85 -17.18 -2.94
CA ASN A 184 -21.78 -15.92 -3.68
C ASN A 184 -22.18 -14.72 -2.80
N ARG A 185 -23.13 -14.90 -1.88
CA ARG A 185 -23.54 -13.88 -0.91
C ARG A 185 -22.41 -13.53 0.07
N LEU A 186 -21.65 -14.52 0.56
CA LEU A 186 -20.49 -14.29 1.42
C LEU A 186 -19.37 -13.57 0.66
N ARG A 187 -19.08 -13.97 -0.59
CA ARG A 187 -18.09 -13.29 -1.43
C ARG A 187 -18.44 -11.81 -1.65
N LYS A 188 -19.72 -11.48 -1.87
CA LYS A 188 -20.21 -10.09 -1.97
C LYS A 188 -19.99 -9.31 -0.67
N THR A 189 -20.28 -9.91 0.50
CA THR A 189 -20.02 -9.27 1.81
C THR A 189 -18.52 -8.98 2.00
N ILE A 190 -17.66 -9.94 1.70
CA ILE A 190 -16.20 -9.78 1.80
C ILE A 190 -15.70 -8.66 0.87
N ALA A 191 -16.22 -8.60 -0.36
CA ALA A 191 -15.88 -7.54 -1.30
C ALA A 191 -16.31 -6.15 -0.79
N ALA A 192 -17.51 -6.03 -0.21
CA ALA A 192 -17.99 -4.78 0.38
C ALA A 192 -17.11 -4.30 1.55
N ILE A 193 -16.69 -5.22 2.43
CA ILE A 193 -15.73 -4.91 3.50
C ILE A 193 -14.41 -4.41 2.92
N ALA A 194 -13.90 -5.10 1.90
CA ALA A 194 -12.64 -4.72 1.24
C ALA A 194 -12.74 -3.31 0.62
N ALA A 195 -13.87 -2.96 0.01
CA ALA A 195 -14.10 -1.64 -0.56
C ALA A 195 -14.04 -0.53 0.50
N VAL A 196 -14.71 -0.71 1.65
CA VAL A 196 -14.67 0.26 2.76
C VAL A 196 -13.24 0.42 3.28
N LYS A 197 -12.53 -0.68 3.54
CA LYS A 197 -11.14 -0.64 4.03
C LYS A 197 -10.18 -0.01 3.01
N ALA A 198 -10.41 -0.24 1.71
CA ALA A 198 -9.61 0.39 0.65
C ALA A 198 -9.85 1.91 0.58
N ARG A 199 -11.09 2.40 0.75
CA ARG A 199 -11.35 3.85 0.84
C ARG A 199 -10.65 4.47 2.05
N GLN A 200 -10.75 3.83 3.21
CA GLN A 200 -10.08 4.28 4.42
C GLN A 200 -8.56 4.39 4.21
N ALA A 201 -7.93 3.39 3.57
CA ALA A 201 -6.51 3.41 3.24
C ALA A 201 -6.15 4.56 2.29
N ARG A 202 -6.98 4.84 1.28
CA ARG A 202 -6.76 5.97 0.35
C ARG A 202 -6.87 7.32 1.03
N ARG A 203 -7.83 7.51 1.95
CA ARG A 203 -7.94 8.75 2.75
C ARG A 203 -6.68 8.99 3.59
N ARG A 204 -6.14 7.93 4.21
CA ARG A 204 -4.86 8.02 4.94
C ARG A 204 -3.71 8.43 4.01
N MET A 205 -3.61 7.80 2.84
CA MET A 205 -2.56 8.09 1.86
C MET A 205 -2.66 9.51 1.29
N ASP A 206 -3.88 9.99 1.02
CA ASP A 206 -4.14 11.36 0.56
C ASP A 206 -3.66 12.40 1.57
N TRP A 207 -4.01 12.21 2.85
CA TRP A 207 -3.54 13.10 3.92
C TRP A 207 -2.02 13.09 4.04
N ASN A 208 -1.37 11.92 4.06
CA ASN A 208 0.09 11.81 4.11
C ASN A 208 0.76 12.55 2.94
N HIS A 209 0.24 12.40 1.72
CA HIS A 209 0.80 13.06 0.54
C HIS A 209 0.62 14.58 0.59
N LYS A 210 -0.53 15.08 1.05
CA LYS A 210 -0.76 16.51 1.20
C LYS A 210 0.17 17.10 2.25
N LEU A 211 0.26 16.46 3.42
CA LEU A 211 1.15 16.86 4.50
C LEU A 211 2.61 16.93 4.04
N THR A 212 3.13 15.84 3.47
CA THR A 212 4.53 15.79 3.00
C THR A 212 4.81 16.78 1.86
N THR A 213 3.84 17.00 0.96
CA THR A 213 3.97 17.99 -0.10
C THR A 213 4.00 19.40 0.44
N ASP A 214 3.17 19.71 1.43
CA ASP A 214 3.15 21.02 2.06
C ASP A 214 4.47 21.29 2.81
N LEU A 215 4.91 20.35 3.66
CA LEU A 215 6.16 20.47 4.39
C LEU A 215 7.37 20.66 3.46
N ALA A 216 7.48 19.83 2.40
CA ALA A 216 8.59 19.93 1.46
C ALA A 216 8.59 21.22 0.64
N LYS A 217 7.43 21.86 0.46
CA LYS A 217 7.32 23.16 -0.24
C LYS A 217 7.71 24.33 0.65
N ASN A 218 7.40 24.27 1.94
CA ASN A 218 7.53 25.42 2.83
C ASN A 218 8.83 25.43 3.65
N HIS A 219 9.48 24.27 3.82
CA HIS A 219 10.68 24.17 4.67
C HIS A 219 11.89 23.64 3.90
N GLY A 220 13.03 24.29 4.10
CA GLY A 220 14.30 23.92 3.48
C GLY A 220 14.98 22.73 4.14
N LEU A 221 14.77 22.58 5.45
CA LEU A 221 15.26 21.46 6.25
C LEU A 221 14.13 20.95 7.15
N ILE A 222 13.91 19.63 7.12
CA ILE A 222 12.93 18.96 7.96
C ILE A 222 13.68 17.94 8.80
N ALA A 223 13.86 18.24 10.08
CA ALA A 223 14.43 17.31 11.05
C ALA A 223 13.30 16.43 11.60
N VAL A 224 13.45 15.12 11.49
CA VAL A 224 12.48 14.15 12.02
C VAL A 224 13.18 13.34 13.09
N GLU A 225 12.53 13.17 14.24
CA GLU A 225 13.07 12.34 15.31
C GLU A 225 13.28 10.88 14.84
N ASP A 226 14.34 10.24 15.34
CA ASP A 226 14.55 8.80 15.16
C ASP A 226 13.60 8.00 16.05
N LEU A 227 12.33 7.99 15.64
CA LEU A 227 11.26 7.40 16.43
C LEU A 227 11.28 5.88 16.31
N LYS A 228 11.45 5.18 17.44
CA LYS A 228 11.28 3.72 17.53
C LYS A 228 9.78 3.35 17.54
N VAL A 229 9.06 3.61 16.43
CA VAL A 229 7.60 3.43 16.27
C VAL A 229 7.10 2.05 16.75
N ARG A 230 7.87 0.98 16.51
CA ARG A 230 7.54 -0.38 16.99
C ARG A 230 7.37 -0.46 18.51
N ASN A 231 8.20 0.28 19.25
CA ASN A 231 8.12 0.34 20.70
C ASN A 231 6.89 1.12 21.16
N MET A 232 6.45 2.13 20.42
CA MET A 232 5.24 2.91 20.74
C MET A 232 3.96 2.12 20.46
N LEU A 233 3.90 1.35 19.37
CA LEU A 233 2.75 0.51 19.01
C LEU A 233 2.52 -0.70 19.94
N ARG A 234 3.54 -1.13 20.69
CA ARG A 234 3.43 -2.29 21.60
C ARG A 234 2.54 -1.92 22.78
N SER A 235 1.41 -2.58 23.02
CA SER A 235 0.65 -2.30 24.24
C SER A 235 1.52 -2.57 25.47
N ALA A 236 1.75 -1.57 26.33
CA ALA A 236 2.26 -1.81 27.68
C ALA A 236 1.15 -2.30 28.61
N LYS A 237 -0.12 -2.20 28.18
CA LYS A 237 -1.29 -2.67 28.91
C LYS A 237 -1.34 -4.19 28.81
N GLY A 238 -1.26 -4.85 29.96
CA GLY A 238 -1.44 -6.29 30.10
C GLY A 238 -2.91 -6.68 30.24
N THR A 239 -3.16 -7.95 30.48
CA THR A 239 -4.49 -8.48 30.84
C THR A 239 -4.67 -8.46 32.37
N SER A 240 -5.87 -8.77 32.85
CA SER A 240 -6.11 -8.97 34.29
C SER A 240 -5.23 -10.08 34.87
N GLU A 241 -4.94 -11.11 34.07
CA GLU A 241 -4.11 -12.27 34.45
C GLU A 241 -2.60 -12.00 34.33
N GLN A 242 -2.19 -11.08 33.45
CA GLN A 242 -0.79 -10.67 33.30
C GLN A 242 -0.72 -9.15 33.20
N PRO A 243 -0.67 -8.43 34.34
CA PRO A 243 -0.65 -6.98 34.35
C PRO A 243 0.59 -6.44 33.63
N GLY A 244 0.37 -5.38 32.88
CA GLY A 244 1.39 -4.76 32.06
C GLY A 244 2.42 -3.99 32.88
N ARG A 245 3.69 -4.03 32.48
CA ARG A 245 4.78 -3.25 33.13
C ARG A 245 5.05 -1.95 32.36
N GLY A 246 5.38 -0.87 33.08
CA GLY A 246 5.76 0.41 32.46
C GLY A 246 4.60 1.20 31.84
N VAL A 247 3.35 0.93 32.22
CA VAL A 247 2.14 1.56 31.63
C VAL A 247 2.16 3.09 31.76
N ARG A 248 2.52 3.63 32.94
CA ARG A 248 2.60 5.07 33.19
C ARG A 248 3.72 5.75 32.39
N GLN A 249 4.91 5.14 32.34
CA GLN A 249 6.04 5.64 31.54
C GLN A 249 5.70 5.65 30.04
N LYS A 250 4.98 4.61 29.56
CA LYS A 250 4.54 4.53 28.18
C LYS A 250 3.42 5.52 27.83
N ALA A 251 2.55 5.85 28.78
CA ALA A 251 1.52 6.86 28.56
C ALA A 251 2.15 8.23 28.23
N GLY A 252 3.30 8.56 28.82
CA GLY A 252 4.07 9.77 28.50
C GLY A 252 4.77 9.77 27.13
N LEU A 253 5.00 8.59 26.54
CA LEU A 253 5.55 8.43 25.18
C LEU A 253 4.48 8.55 24.09
N ASN A 254 3.21 8.35 24.44
CA ASN A 254 2.08 8.54 23.55
C ASN A 254 1.52 9.97 23.76
N ARG A 255 2.33 10.99 23.48
CA ARG A 255 1.80 12.33 23.23
C ARG A 255 1.32 12.43 21.77
#